data_AF-A0AAJ1ZQK0-F1
#
_entry.id   AF-A0AAJ1ZQK0-F1
#
_cell.length_a   1.000
_cell.length_b   1.000
_cell.length_c   1.000
_cell.angle_alpha   90.00
_cell.angle_beta   90.00
_cell.angle_gamma   90.00
#
_symmetry.space_group_name_H-M   'P 1'
#
loop_
_entity.id
_entity.type
_entity.pdbx_description
1 polymer ?
#
loop_
_entity_poly.entity_id
_entity_poly.type
_entity_poly.pdbx_seq_one_letter_code
_entity_poly.pdbx_strand_id
1 'polypeptide(L)'
;MYLREAIAVGGGNPIASAPLVELAKNRYRELLRAKPDDWDARYNLERALWLQPESAQAFDDGREPYEVRRMIKVPDVALGDLP
;
A
#
# COMPACT_ATOMS: atom_id res chain seq x y z
N MET A 1 0.94 -9.47 -13.24
CA MET A 1 0.18 -8.53 -12.37
C MET A 1 1.19 -7.67 -11.63
N TYR A 2 1.26 -6.37 -11.94
CA TYR A 2 2.36 -5.48 -11.51
C TYR A 2 2.56 -5.41 -9.99
N LEU A 3 1.49 -5.50 -9.19
CA LEU A 3 1.63 -5.53 -7.73
C LEU A 3 2.35 -6.79 -7.23
N ARG A 4 2.09 -7.96 -7.83
CA ARG A 4 2.78 -9.21 -7.45
C ARG A 4 4.25 -9.15 -7.84
N GLU A 5 4.55 -8.56 -8.99
CA GLU A 5 5.91 -8.35 -9.47
C GLU A 5 6.67 -7.36 -8.57
N ALA A 6 6.02 -6.25 -8.19
CA ALA A 6 6.58 -5.30 -7.23
C ALA A 6 6.93 -5.95 -5.89
N ILE A 7 6.07 -6.83 -5.37
CA ILE A 7 6.31 -7.57 -4.11
C ILE A 7 7.49 -8.56 -4.27
N ALA A 8 7.57 -9.25 -5.41
CA ALA A 8 8.67 -10.17 -5.68
C ALA A 8 10.03 -9.47 -5.77
N VAL A 9 10.07 -8.25 -6.32
CA VAL A 9 11.29 -7.43 -6.46
C VAL A 9 11.61 -6.63 -5.19
N GLY A 10 10.59 -6.20 -4.46
CA GLY A 10 10.68 -5.29 -3.31
C GLY A 10 11.40 -5.86 -2.08
N GLY A 11 11.55 -7.18 -2.00
CA GLY A 11 12.34 -7.83 -0.93
C GLY A 11 13.84 -7.50 -0.95
N GLY A 12 14.37 -6.96 -2.06
CA GLY A 12 15.79 -6.63 -2.18
C GLY A 12 16.11 -5.33 -2.92
N ASN A 13 15.14 -4.68 -3.59
CA ASN A 13 15.39 -3.43 -4.31
C ASN A 13 14.15 -2.51 -4.35
N PRO A 14 14.02 -1.59 -3.37
CA PRO A 14 12.95 -0.59 -3.35
C PRO A 14 12.88 0.30 -4.59
N ILE A 15 14.04 0.61 -5.21
CA ILE A 15 14.14 1.45 -6.41
C ILE A 15 13.46 0.76 -7.61
N ALA A 16 13.62 -0.56 -7.71
CA ALA A 16 13.00 -1.34 -8.79
C ALA A 16 11.50 -1.61 -8.53
N SER A 17 11.09 -1.77 -7.26
CA SER A 17 9.68 -2.02 -6.94
C SER A 17 8.79 -0.78 -7.03
N ALA A 18 9.31 0.41 -6.71
CA ALA A 18 8.48 1.62 -6.62
C ALA A 18 7.74 1.98 -7.93
N PRO A 19 8.38 1.95 -9.12
CA PRO A 19 7.68 2.18 -10.39
C PRO A 19 6.59 1.15 -10.67
N LEU A 20 6.79 -0.11 -10.28
CA LEU A 20 5.83 -1.19 -10.47
C LEU A 20 4.60 -1.01 -9.56
N VAL A 21 4.79 -0.51 -8.33
CA VAL A 21 3.67 -0.17 -7.44
C VAL A 21 2.86 0.99 -8.00
N GLU A 22 3.50 2.04 -8.52
CA GLU A 22 2.80 3.16 -9.16
C GLU A 22 2.00 2.71 -10.38
N LEU A 23 2.59 1.88 -11.25
CA LEU A 23 1.89 1.33 -12.40
C LEU A 23 0.69 0.47 -11.98
N ALA A 24 0.84 -0.35 -10.94
CA ALA A 24 -0.27 -1.14 -10.40
C ALA A 24 -1.43 -0.25 -9.93
N LYS A 25 -1.15 0.81 -9.17
CA LYS A 25 -2.17 1.76 -8.69
C LYS A 25 -2.94 2.40 -9.85
N ASN A 26 -2.22 2.87 -10.87
CA ASN A 26 -2.86 3.47 -12.06
C ASN A 26 -3.76 2.48 -12.81
N ARG A 27 -3.32 1.23 -12.98
CA ARG A 27 -4.12 0.20 -13.65
C ARG A 27 -5.37 -0.18 -12.87
N TYR A 28 -5.28 -0.28 -11.53
CA TYR A 28 -6.47 -0.54 -10.72
C TYR A 28 -7.45 0.64 -10.75
N ARG A 29 -6.97 1.89 -10.75
CA ARG A 29 -7.83 3.07 -10.93
C ARG A 29 -8.55 3.07 -12.28
N GLU A 30 -7.85 2.76 -13.36
CA GLU A 30 -8.44 2.62 -14.69
C GLU A 30 -9.53 1.55 -14.71
N LEU A 31 -9.25 0.37 -14.15
CA LEU A 31 -10.22 -0.71 -14.07
C LEU A 31 -11.46 -0.31 -13.26
N LEU A 32 -11.28 0.33 -12.10
CA LEU A 32 -12.37 0.75 -11.23
C LEU A 32 -13.22 1.88 -11.81
N ARG A 33 -12.69 2.70 -12.72
CA ARG A 33 -13.52 3.65 -13.50
C ARG A 33 -14.49 2.93 -14.42
N ALA A 34 -14.10 1.79 -14.97
CA ALA A 34 -14.94 0.98 -15.86
C ALA A 34 -15.83 -0.01 -15.09
N LYS A 35 -15.36 -0.54 -13.96
CA LYS A 35 -16.03 -1.55 -13.12
C LYS A 35 -15.88 -1.19 -11.64
N PRO A 36 -16.72 -0.27 -11.12
CA PRO A 36 -16.59 0.19 -9.74
C PRO A 36 -16.90 -0.88 -8.68
N ASP A 37 -17.55 -1.97 -9.06
CA ASP A 37 -17.92 -3.12 -8.23
C ASP A 37 -16.88 -4.27 -8.23
N ASP A 38 -15.77 -4.10 -8.96
CA ASP A 38 -14.69 -5.09 -8.98
C ASP A 38 -13.93 -5.13 -7.63
N TRP A 39 -14.35 -6.04 -6.75
CA TRP A 39 -13.82 -6.18 -5.40
C TRP A 39 -12.33 -6.55 -5.38
N ASP A 40 -11.86 -7.36 -6.33
CA ASP A 40 -10.46 -7.74 -6.44
C ASP A 40 -9.60 -6.51 -6.76
N ALA A 41 -10.04 -5.65 -7.68
CA ALA A 41 -9.35 -4.42 -8.01
C ALA A 41 -9.32 -3.43 -6.83
N ARG A 42 -10.42 -3.30 -6.08
CA ARG A 42 -10.48 -2.45 -4.86
C ARG A 42 -9.49 -2.96 -3.80
N TYR A 43 -9.56 -4.25 -3.49
CA TYR A 43 -8.66 -4.88 -2.53
C TYR A 43 -7.19 -4.71 -2.92
N ASN A 44 -6.85 -4.97 -4.18
CA ASN A 44 -5.47 -4.85 -4.63
C ASN A 44 -4.97 -3.40 -4.69
N LEU A 45 -5.84 -2.42 -4.98
CA LEU A 45 -5.50 -1.00 -4.91
C LEU A 45 -5.18 -0.59 -3.47
N GLU A 46 -5.99 -1.00 -2.50
CA GLU A 46 -5.71 -0.76 -1.08
C GLU A 46 -4.36 -1.37 -0.68
N ARG A 47 -4.10 -2.63 -1.04
CA ARG A 47 -2.79 -3.26 -0.77
C ARG A 47 -1.62 -2.50 -1.38
N ALA A 48 -1.78 -1.95 -2.58
CA ALA A 48 -0.75 -1.12 -3.22
C ALA A 48 -0.54 0.21 -2.49
N LEU A 49 -1.62 0.87 -2.02
CA LEU A 49 -1.55 2.10 -1.23
C LEU A 49 -0.91 1.89 0.15
N TRP A 50 -1.15 0.74 0.78
CA TRP A 50 -0.46 0.38 2.02
C TRP A 50 1.03 0.10 1.79
N LEU A 51 1.38 -0.47 0.64
CA LEU A 51 2.79 -0.71 0.29
C LEU A 51 3.52 0.61 0.03
N GLN A 52 2.93 1.49 -0.77
CA GLN A 52 3.47 2.80 -1.13
C GLN A 52 2.37 3.86 -1.03
N PRO A 53 2.22 4.50 0.15
CA PRO A 53 1.26 5.58 0.34
C PRO A 53 1.51 6.72 -0.63
N GLU A 54 0.44 7.35 -1.08
CA GLU A 54 0.53 8.58 -1.85
C GLU A 54 0.63 9.76 -0.90
N SER A 55 1.57 10.67 -1.17
CA SER A 55 1.69 11.91 -0.43
C SER A 55 0.38 12.71 -0.52
N ALA A 56 -0.10 13.23 0.61
CA ALA A 56 -1.35 13.98 0.72
C ALA A 56 -1.42 15.26 -0.13
N GLN A 57 -0.33 15.67 -0.79
CA GLN A 57 -0.29 16.82 -1.71
C GLN A 57 -1.25 16.73 -2.91
N ALA A 58 -1.89 15.59 -3.17
CA ALA A 58 -2.95 15.48 -4.17
C ALA A 58 -4.37 15.86 -3.66
N PHE A 59 -4.55 16.02 -2.34
CA PHE A 59 -5.81 16.32 -1.68
C PHE A 59 -5.61 17.44 -0.65
N ASP A 60 -5.29 18.65 -1.13
CA ASP A 60 -5.26 19.85 -0.29
C ASP A 60 -6.69 20.38 -0.10
N ASP A 61 -7.46 19.67 0.72
CA ASP A 61 -8.74 20.11 1.29
C ASP A 61 -8.59 20.40 2.81
N GLY A 62 -7.37 20.73 3.25
CA GLY A 62 -7.08 21.16 4.62
C GLY A 62 -7.18 20.04 5.67
N ARG A 63 -7.17 18.77 5.28
CA ARG A 63 -7.06 17.66 6.22
C ARG A 63 -5.60 17.30 6.45
N GLU A 64 -5.18 17.38 7.70
CA GLU A 64 -3.88 16.91 8.19
C GLU A 64 -3.58 15.51 7.60
N PRO A 65 -2.41 15.29 6.98
CA PRO A 65 -2.00 13.97 6.52
C PRO A 65 -2.05 12.99 7.69
N TYR A 66 -2.74 11.86 7.54
CA TYR A 66 -2.59 10.78 8.49
C TYR A 66 -1.14 10.28 8.37
N GLU A 67 -0.31 10.63 9.36
CA GLU A 67 1.04 10.11 9.50
C GLU A 67 0.97 8.58 9.55
N VAL A 68 1.31 7.90 8.45
CA VAL A 68 1.53 6.45 8.45
C VAL A 68 2.85 6.20 9.17
N ARG A 69 2.80 6.25 10.51
CA ARG A 69 3.94 6.02 11.39
C ARG A 69 4.32 4.55 11.35
N ARG A 70 5.16 4.16 10.39
CA ARG A 70 5.79 2.84 10.38
C ARG A 70 7.07 2.85 11.21
N MET A 71 6.91 2.58 12.50
CA MET A 71 7.97 1.98 13.32
C MET A 71 7.32 1.14 14.43
N ILE A 72 6.89 -0.07 14.08
CA ILE A 72 6.58 -1.08 15.10
C ILE A 72 7.88 -1.84 15.35
N LYS A 73 8.65 -1.41 16.36
CA LYS A 73 9.50 -2.36 17.08
C LYS A 73 8.56 -3.07 18.04
N VAL A 74 8.20 -4.32 17.74
CA VAL A 74 7.50 -5.18 18.70
C VAL A 74 8.54 -5.51 19.78
N PRO A 75 8.40 -5.03 21.03
CA PRO A 75 9.23 -5.54 22.11
C PRO A 75 8.77 -6.95 22.42
N ASP A 76 9.73 -7.83 22.69
CA ASP A 76 9.56 -9.24 23.01
C ASP A 76 8.55 -9.41 24.16
N VAL A 77 7.30 -9.73 23.83
CA VAL A 77 6.28 -10.05 24.83
C VAL A 77 6.51 -11.49 25.24
N ALA A 78 7.17 -11.70 26.38
CA ALA A 78 7.27 -13.00 27.02
C ALA A 78 5.85 -13.50 27.37
N LEU A 79 5.39 -14.48 26.59
CA LEU A 79 4.13 -15.20 26.80
C LEU A 79 4.28 -16.10 28.04
N GLY A 80 4.25 -15.50 29.23
CA GLY A 80 4.56 -16.19 30.48
C GLY A 80 3.59 -15.97 31.63
N ASP A 81 2.72 -14.95 31.60
CA ASP A 81 1.78 -14.68 32.69
C ASP A 81 0.51 -14.00 32.16
N LEU A 82 -0.33 -14.77 31.48
CA LEU A 82 -1.74 -14.42 31.33
C LEU A 82 -2.56 -15.40 32.19
N PRO A 83 -3.51 -14.89 33.00
CA PRO A 83 -4.25 -15.69 33.99
C PRO A 83 -5.14 -16.77 33.38
#